data_AF-A0A6C0C4F0-F1
#
_entry.id   AF-A0A6C0C4F0-F1
#
_cell.length_a   1.000
_cell.length_b   1.000
_cell.length_c   1.000
_cell.angle_alpha   90.00
_cell.angle_beta   90.00
_cell.angle_gamma   90.00
#
_symmetry.space_group_name_H-M   'P 1'
#
loop_
_entity.id
_entity.type
_entity.pdbx_description
1 polymer ?
#
loop_
_entity_poly.entity_id
_entity_poly.type
_entity_poly.pdbx_seq_one_letter_code
_entity_poly.pdbx_strand_id
1 'polypeptide(L)'
;MSEEIAMLKEKENNYRLPHQTTLQHCAKLSIVEDKPIMFDYWTGSLDKDVLIGVRDSGEKLIVKSEDEYTSPIAKIYKVESEYIIITENSIYMISADVDTKRIS
;
A
#
# COMPACT_ATOMS: atom_id res chain seq x y z
N MET A 1 28.85 22.74 -9.16
CA MET A 1 27.55 23.29 -8.68
C MET A 1 26.36 22.91 -9.57
N SER A 2 26.58 22.26 -10.72
CA SER A 2 25.53 21.69 -11.59
C SER A 2 25.43 20.16 -11.48
N GLU A 3 26.54 19.48 -11.19
CA GLU A 3 26.59 18.01 -11.06
C GLU A 3 26.02 17.51 -9.72
N GLU A 4 26.11 18.30 -8.65
CA GLU A 4 25.62 17.94 -7.32
C GLU A 4 24.08 17.94 -7.23
N ILE A 5 23.42 18.73 -8.08
CA ILE A 5 21.95 18.77 -8.20
C ILE A 5 21.44 17.60 -9.05
N ALA A 6 22.25 17.09 -9.99
CA ALA A 6 21.91 15.90 -10.78
C ALA A 6 21.93 14.62 -9.92
N MET A 7 22.84 14.52 -8.96
CA MET A 7 22.96 13.36 -8.06
C MET A 7 21.80 13.25 -7.06
N LEU A 8 21.16 14.37 -6.71
CA LEU A 8 19.95 14.38 -5.86
C LEU A 8 18.69 13.92 -6.61
N LYS A 9 18.68 13.98 -7.96
CA LYS A 9 17.56 13.55 -8.80
C LYS A 9 17.55 12.06 -9.14
N GLU A 10 18.68 11.35 -9.02
CA GLU A 10 18.72 9.89 -9.25
C GLU A 10 18.16 9.06 -8.07
N LYS A 11 17.79 9.71 -6.97
CA LYS A 11 16.99 9.07 -5.91
C LYS A 11 15.49 9.04 -6.22
N GLU A 12 15.05 9.58 -7.35
CA GLU A 12 13.66 9.51 -7.81
C GLU A 12 13.48 8.33 -8.78
N ASN A 13 12.61 7.38 -8.43
CA ASN A 13 12.06 6.29 -9.27
C ASN A 13 12.76 4.93 -9.35
N ASN A 14 13.49 4.48 -8.33
CA ASN A 14 13.73 3.04 -8.16
C ASN A 14 12.80 2.44 -7.09
N TYR A 15 11.51 2.77 -7.18
CA TYR A 15 10.50 2.09 -6.36
C TYR A 15 10.54 0.61 -6.74
N ARG A 16 10.78 -0.26 -5.74
CA ARG A 16 10.78 -1.70 -5.96
C ARG A 16 9.44 -2.09 -6.59
N LEU A 17 9.50 -2.91 -7.62
CA LEU A 17 8.29 -3.55 -8.13
C LEU A 17 7.80 -4.56 -7.09
N PRO A 18 6.49 -4.77 -6.98
CA PRO A 18 5.97 -5.87 -6.19
C PRO A 18 6.51 -7.20 -6.69
N HIS A 19 6.56 -8.17 -5.80
CA HIS A 19 6.93 -9.51 -6.19
C HIS A 19 5.94 -10.09 -7.22
N GLN A 20 6.46 -10.88 -8.17
CA GLN A 20 5.65 -11.43 -9.26
C GLN A 20 4.50 -12.30 -8.74
N THR A 21 4.73 -13.05 -7.66
CA THR A 21 3.70 -13.85 -7.00
C THR A 21 2.59 -12.96 -6.43
N THR A 22 2.94 -11.90 -5.71
CA THR A 22 2.00 -10.91 -5.17
C THR A 22 1.12 -10.33 -6.28
N LEU A 23 1.72 -9.95 -7.42
CA LEU A 23 0.96 -9.40 -8.54
C LEU A 23 0.00 -10.44 -9.16
N GLN A 24 0.43 -11.70 -9.28
CA GLN A 24 -0.45 -12.80 -9.76
C GLN A 24 -1.61 -13.06 -8.79
N HIS A 25 -1.36 -13.08 -7.48
CA HIS A 25 -2.39 -13.23 -6.47
C HIS A 25 -3.37 -12.05 -6.49
N CYS A 26 -2.86 -10.82 -6.62
CA CYS A 26 -3.67 -9.60 -6.71
C CYS A 26 -4.55 -9.61 -7.96
N ALA A 27 -3.98 -9.96 -9.12
CA ALA A 27 -4.74 -10.12 -10.37
C ALA A 27 -5.83 -11.18 -10.25
N LYS A 28 -5.55 -12.33 -9.63
CA LYS A 28 -6.56 -13.37 -9.38
C LYS A 28 -7.70 -12.86 -8.51
N LEU A 29 -7.39 -12.11 -7.45
CA LEU A 29 -8.40 -11.53 -6.56
C LEU A 29 -9.25 -10.48 -7.30
N SER A 30 -8.62 -9.62 -8.09
CA SER A 30 -9.30 -8.61 -8.92
C SER A 30 -10.30 -9.24 -9.89
N ILE A 31 -9.94 -10.35 -10.54
CA ILE A 31 -10.83 -11.08 -11.45
C ILE A 31 -11.99 -11.75 -10.70
N VAL A 32 -11.74 -12.35 -9.53
CA VAL A 32 -12.75 -13.08 -8.77
C VAL A 32 -13.75 -12.15 -8.08
N GLU A 33 -13.26 -11.02 -7.56
CA GLU A 33 -14.07 -10.06 -6.81
C GLU A 33 -14.62 -8.92 -7.69
N ASP A 34 -14.23 -8.87 -8.97
CA ASP A 34 -14.56 -7.81 -9.94
C ASP A 34 -14.22 -6.40 -9.42
N LYS A 35 -13.00 -6.24 -8.92
CA LYS A 35 -12.52 -4.99 -8.31
C LYS A 35 -11.25 -4.49 -8.98
N PRO A 36 -11.14 -3.18 -9.27
CA PRO A 36 -9.91 -2.59 -9.79
C PRO A 36 -8.77 -2.66 -8.77
N ILE A 37 -7.55 -2.83 -9.28
CA ILE A 37 -6.32 -2.77 -8.49
C ILE A 37 -5.79 -1.34 -8.51
N MET A 38 -5.60 -0.77 -7.34
CA MET A 38 -5.13 0.59 -7.12
C MET A 38 -3.74 0.57 -6.47
N PHE A 39 -2.81 1.33 -7.03
CA PHE A 39 -1.42 1.40 -6.56
C PHE A 39 -1.09 2.74 -5.88
N ASP A 40 -2.10 3.55 -5.55
CA ASP A 40 -1.93 4.91 -5.02
C ASP A 40 -1.11 4.96 -3.71
N TYR A 41 -1.18 3.89 -2.91
CA TYR A 41 -0.44 3.76 -1.66
C TYR A 41 0.87 2.97 -1.78
N TRP A 42 1.22 2.46 -2.96
CA TRP A 42 2.41 1.62 -3.13
C TRP A 42 3.69 2.39 -2.85
N THR A 43 3.89 3.54 -3.50
CA THR A 43 5.09 4.37 -3.32
C THR A 43 5.19 4.87 -1.89
N GLY A 44 4.11 5.45 -1.36
CA GLY A 44 4.06 5.90 0.04
C GLY A 44 4.36 4.77 1.04
N SER A 45 3.99 3.52 0.71
CA SER A 45 4.27 2.37 1.61
C SER A 45 5.74 1.97 1.63
N LEU A 46 6.47 2.28 0.56
CA LEU A 46 7.93 2.12 0.51
C LEU A 46 8.64 3.24 1.27
N ASP A 47 8.10 4.46 1.17
CA ASP A 47 8.62 5.65 1.86
C ASP A 47 8.24 5.70 3.35
N LYS A 48 7.37 4.78 3.79
CA LYS A 48 6.79 4.71 5.15
C LYS A 48 5.93 5.92 5.52
N ASP A 49 5.40 6.60 4.51
CA ASP A 49 4.43 7.69 4.65
C ASP A 49 3.00 7.20 4.86
N VAL A 50 2.76 5.88 4.74
CA VAL A 50 1.48 5.24 5.00
C VAL A 50 1.60 4.22 6.12
N LEU A 51 0.56 4.16 6.94
CA LEU A 51 0.44 3.24 8.06
C LEU A 51 -0.92 2.55 8.06
N ILE A 52 -0.97 1.36 8.65
CA ILE A 52 -2.23 0.65 8.88
C ILE A 52 -2.78 1.09 10.23
N GLY A 53 -3.86 1.85 10.21
CA GLY A 53 -4.61 2.23 11.39
C GLY A 53 -5.59 1.13 11.79
N VAL A 54 -5.57 0.70 13.05
CA VAL A 54 -6.54 -0.25 13.61
C VAL A 54 -7.45 0.52 14.56
N ARG A 55 -8.75 0.57 14.27
CA ARG A 55 -9.78 1.16 15.14
C ARG A 55 -10.09 0.23 16.31
N ASP A 56 -10.64 0.79 17.38
CA ASP A 56 -11.10 0.03 18.55
C ASP A 56 -12.21 -0.98 18.22
N SER A 57 -12.95 -0.76 17.12
CA SER A 57 -13.91 -1.73 16.56
C SER A 57 -13.26 -2.97 15.93
N GLY A 58 -11.93 -2.99 15.77
CA GLY A 58 -11.17 -4.04 15.09
C GLY A 58 -11.04 -3.83 13.58
N GLU A 59 -11.66 -2.78 13.04
CA GLU A 59 -11.53 -2.41 11.62
C GLU A 59 -10.14 -1.85 11.34
N LYS A 60 -9.57 -2.24 10.20
CA LYS A 60 -8.28 -1.73 9.73
C LYS A 60 -8.52 -0.74 8.60
N LEU A 61 -7.74 0.33 8.51
CA LEU A 61 -7.74 1.27 7.39
C LEU A 61 -6.31 1.69 7.06
N ILE A 62 -6.07 2.09 5.82
CA ILE A 62 -4.80 2.69 5.42
C ILE A 62 -4.90 4.19 5.72
N VAL A 63 -3.94 4.71 6.48
CA VAL A 63 -3.83 6.13 6.82
C VAL A 63 -2.53 6.66 6.24
N LYS A 64 -2.63 7.63 5.33
CA LYS A 64 -1.46 8.36 4.81
C LYS A 64 -1.26 9.65 5.61
N SER A 65 -2.35 10.38 5.80
CA SER A 65 -2.41 11.62 6.56
C SER A 65 -3.75 11.73 7.28
N GLU A 66 -3.92 12.70 8.17
CA GLU A 66 -5.21 12.94 8.87
C GLU A 66 -6.38 13.15 7.88
N ASP A 67 -6.11 13.76 6.72
CA ASP A 67 -7.11 14.01 5.67
C ASP A 67 -7.20 12.92 4.59
N GLU A 68 -6.23 12.01 4.51
CA GLU A 68 -6.13 11.01 3.43
C GLU A 68 -6.06 9.60 4.01
N TYR A 69 -7.24 8.97 4.10
CA TYR A 69 -7.40 7.60 4.55
C TYR A 69 -8.32 6.81 3.61
N THR A 70 -8.13 5.49 3.58
CA THR A 70 -9.01 4.59 2.82
C THR A 70 -10.28 4.26 3.58
N SER A 71 -11.27 3.74 2.86
CA SER A 71 -12.36 2.99 3.47
C SER A 71 -11.84 1.82 4.33
N PRO A 72 -12.67 1.31 5.27
CA PRO A 72 -12.33 0.15 6.06
C PRO A 72 -11.91 -1.04 5.18
N ILE A 73 -10.81 -1.67 5.58
CA ILE A 73 -10.26 -2.87 4.96
C ILE A 73 -11.18 -4.03 5.32
N ALA A 74 -11.78 -4.66 4.31
CA ALA A 74 -12.59 -5.85 4.46
C ALA A 74 -11.73 -7.09 4.65
N LYS A 75 -10.66 -7.23 3.86
CA LYS A 75 -9.71 -8.35 3.96
C LYS A 75 -8.28 -7.88 3.71
N ILE A 76 -7.32 -8.48 4.39
CA ILE A 76 -5.89 -8.25 4.19
C ILE A 76 -5.18 -9.59 4.03
N TYR A 77 -4.39 -9.73 2.98
CA TYR A 77 -3.55 -10.89 2.72
C TYR A 77 -2.09 -10.48 2.74
N LYS A 78 -1.26 -11.24 3.43
CA LYS A 78 0.19 -11.11 3.36
C LYS A 78 0.71 -12.07 2.31
N VAL A 79 1.44 -11.55 1.31
CA VAL A 79 2.13 -12.36 0.31
C VAL A 79 3.57 -11.87 0.27
N GLU A 80 4.52 -12.75 0.60
CA GLU A 80 5.94 -12.41 0.68
C GLU A 80 6.21 -11.16 1.55
N SER A 81 6.71 -10.08 0.93
CA SER A 81 7.04 -8.78 1.49
C SER A 81 5.97 -7.71 1.23
N GLU A 82 4.76 -8.11 0.85
CA GLU A 82 3.66 -7.20 0.52
C GLU A 82 2.35 -7.59 1.21
N TYR A 83 1.48 -6.59 1.34
CA TYR A 83 0.08 -6.77 1.71
C TYR A 83 -0.82 -6.45 0.51
N ILE A 84 -1.76 -7.36 0.25
CA ILE A 84 -2.90 -7.14 -0.64
C ILE A 84 -4.09 -6.81 0.25
N ILE A 85 -4.62 -5.61 0.09
CA ILE A 85 -5.69 -5.05 0.89
C ILE A 85 -6.94 -4.97 0.02
N ILE A 86 -8.04 -5.56 0.48
CA ILE A 86 -9.32 -5.52 -0.21
C ILE A 86 -10.27 -4.66 0.61
N THR A 87 -10.76 -3.61 -0.04
CA THR A 87 -11.86 -2.78 0.47
C THR A 87 -13.16 -3.20 -0.21
N GLU A 88 -14.22 -2.43 0.01
CA GLU A 88 -15.52 -2.67 -0.61
C GLU A 88 -15.46 -2.58 -2.14
N ASN A 89 -14.78 -1.56 -2.68
CA ASN A 89 -14.83 -1.24 -4.11
C ASN A 89 -13.49 -1.44 -4.84
N SER A 90 -12.38 -1.60 -4.13
CA SER A 90 -11.05 -1.62 -4.73
C SER A 90 -10.07 -2.50 -3.96
N ILE A 91 -9.06 -2.98 -4.68
CA ILE A 91 -7.94 -3.74 -4.12
C ILE A 91 -6.72 -2.83 -4.13
N TYR A 92 -6.11 -2.64 -2.98
CA TYR A 92 -4.86 -1.91 -2.81
C TYR A 92 -3.71 -2.88 -2.57
N MET A 93 -2.52 -2.44 -2.93
CA MET A 93 -1.29 -3.18 -2.63
C MET A 93 -0.29 -2.25 -1.98
N ILE A 94 0.31 -2.70 -0.88
CA ILE A 94 1.29 -1.96 -0.12
C ILE A 94 2.44 -2.87 0.32
N SER A 95 3.57 -2.28 0.65
CA SER A 95 4.69 -2.96 1.30
C SER A 95 4.30 -3.52 2.66
N ALA A 96 4.83 -4.69 3.03
CA ALA A 96 4.66 -5.25 4.37
C ALA A 96 5.50 -4.55 5.45
N ASP A 97 6.39 -3.64 5.04
CA ASP A 97 7.28 -2.86 5.91
C ASP A 97 6.60 -1.65 6.55
N VAL A 98 5.30 -1.42 6.28
CA VAL A 98 4.52 -0.33 6.87
C VAL A 98 4.21 -0.56 8.34
N ASP A 99 4.18 0.52 9.10
CA ASP A 99 3.83 0.47 10.52
C ASP A 99 2.33 0.25 10.71
N THR A 100 1.99 -0.49 11.77
CA THR A 100 0.60 -0.65 12.21
C THR A 100 0.40 0.06 13.54
N LYS A 101 -0.51 1.04 13.60
CA LYS A 101 -0.84 1.77 14.82
C LYS A 101 -2.30 1.55 15.20
N ARG A 102 -2.56 1.45 16.51
CA ARG A 102 -3.93 1.57 17.03
C ARG A 102 -4.31 3.03 17.12
N ILE A 103 -5.46 3.36 16.56
CA ILE A 103 -6.08 4.69 16.59
C ILE A 103 -7.36 4.57 17.40
N SER A 104 -7.44 5.39 18.46
CA SER A 104 -8.53 5.44 19.44
C SER A 104 -9.37 6.69 19.20
#